data_AF-A0A5S4FA67-F1
#
_entry.id   AF-A0A5S4FA67-F1
#
_cell.length_a   1.000
_cell.length_b   1.000
_cell.length_c   1.000
_cell.angle_alpha   90.00
_cell.angle_beta   90.00
_cell.angle_gamma   90.00
#
_symmetry.space_group_name_H-M   'P 1'
#
loop_
_entity.id
_entity.type
_entity.pdbx_description
1 polymer ?
#
loop_
_entity_poly.entity_id
_entity_poly.type
_entity_poly.pdbx_seq_one_letter_code
_entity_poly.pdbx_strand_id
1 'polypeptide(L)'
;MPGLQGPAGPPGPAGESGPPGPEGGAYQRDYVIAVPAQVWEVSHELTRQPNVTSYTHGGDRIEGDVTFPTPAIVRVFWHMPMTGLLRLT
;
A
#
# COMPACT_ATOMS: atom_id res chain seq x y z
N MET A 1 14.73 15.18 66.87
CA MET A 1 13.84 15.55 65.74
C MET A 1 14.55 15.11 64.46
N PRO A 2 14.06 14.09 63.73
CA PRO A 2 14.68 13.71 62.45
C PRO A 2 14.42 14.81 61.41
N GLY A 3 15.46 15.23 60.68
CA GLY A 3 15.42 16.32 59.71
C GLY A 3 14.54 16.01 58.50
N LEU A 4 13.89 17.05 57.98
CA LEU A 4 12.98 17.01 56.83
C LEU A 4 13.72 16.49 55.58
N GLN A 5 13.09 15.56 54.85
CA GLN A 5 13.57 15.07 53.57
C GLN A 5 13.63 16.23 52.55
N GLY A 6 14.76 16.34 51.83
CA GLY A 6 14.96 17.38 50.83
C GLY A 6 14.00 17.27 49.63
N PRO A 7 13.85 18.34 48.82
CA PRO A 7 12.95 18.34 47.68
C PRO A 7 13.37 17.32 46.61
N ALA A 8 12.39 16.82 45.85
CA ALA A 8 12.64 15.92 44.73
C ALA A 8 13.49 16.59 43.64
N GLY A 9 14.37 15.82 43.00
CA GLY A 9 15.22 16.30 41.90
C GLY A 9 14.43 16.61 40.62
N PRO A 10 15.04 17.31 39.65
CA PRO A 10 14.38 17.66 38.39
C PRO A 10 14.08 16.42 37.52
N PRO A 11 13.09 16.50 36.60
CA PRO A 11 12.85 15.47 35.61
C PRO A 11 14.10 15.19 34.75
N GLY A 12 14.31 13.92 34.38
CA GLY A 12 15.39 13.52 33.49
C GLY A 12 15.22 14.04 32.05
N PRO A 13 16.28 13.98 31.22
CA PRO A 13 16.21 14.41 29.83
C PRO A 13 15.26 13.54 29.00
N ALA A 14 14.77 14.08 27.89
CA ALA A 14 13.99 13.32 26.90
C ALA A 14 14.84 12.20 26.28
N GLY A 15 14.23 11.05 26.01
CA GLY A 15 14.89 9.92 25.34
C GLY A 15 15.23 10.22 23.88
N GLU A 16 16.19 9.49 23.33
CA GLU A 16 16.63 9.63 21.94
C GLU A 16 15.52 9.21 20.94
N SER A 17 15.53 9.80 19.75
CA SER A 17 14.66 9.39 18.65
C SER A 17 14.95 7.94 18.24
N GLY A 18 13.90 7.16 17.96
CA GLY A 18 14.05 5.78 17.47
C GLY A 18 14.77 5.69 16.12
N PRO A 19 15.31 4.52 15.76
CA PRO A 19 15.99 4.32 14.49
C PRO A 19 15.04 4.53 13.30
N PRO A 20 15.56 4.94 12.12
CA PRO A 20 14.80 4.94 10.87
C PRO A 20 14.17 3.56 10.62
N GLY A 21 12.93 3.55 10.11
CA GLY A 21 12.27 2.31 9.72
C GLY A 21 13.01 1.60 8.56
N PRO A 22 12.80 0.29 8.36
CA PRO A 22 13.41 -0.44 7.27
C PRO A 22 13.04 0.17 5.91
N GLU A 23 13.97 0.15 4.95
CA GLU A 23 13.68 0.52 3.56
C GLU A 23 12.57 -0.38 3.03
N GLY A 24 11.43 0.22 2.66
CA GLY A 24 10.33 -0.52 2.05
C GLY A 24 10.76 -0.99 0.66
N GLY A 25 11.03 -2.29 0.50
CA GLY A 25 11.32 -2.88 -0.80
C GLY A 25 10.22 -2.51 -1.81
N ALA A 26 10.59 -1.85 -2.91
CA ALA A 26 9.65 -1.46 -3.96
C ALA A 26 9.18 -2.72 -4.70
N TYR A 27 8.01 -3.23 -4.32
CA TYR A 27 7.31 -4.23 -5.13
C TYR A 27 6.67 -3.49 -6.31
N GLN A 28 6.86 -3.99 -7.53
CA GLN A 28 6.12 -3.52 -8.69
C GLN A 28 5.87 -4.68 -9.64
N ARG A 29 4.60 -4.90 -10.00
CA ARG A 29 4.19 -5.91 -10.98
C ARG A 29 3.17 -5.33 -11.95
N ASP A 30 3.42 -5.55 -13.24
CA ASP A 30 2.57 -5.08 -14.33
C ASP A 30 1.87 -6.27 -14.99
N TYR A 31 0.57 -6.15 -15.20
CA TYR A 31 -0.29 -7.14 -15.86
C TYR A 31 -0.92 -6.51 -17.09
N VAL A 32 -0.65 -7.09 -18.27
CA VAL A 32 -1.19 -6.62 -19.54
C VAL A 32 -2.48 -7.35 -19.84
N ILE A 33 -3.58 -6.60 -19.94
CA ILE A 33 -4.90 -7.11 -20.32
C ILE A 33 -5.16 -6.73 -21.78
N ALA A 34 -4.70 -7.59 -22.69
CA ALA A 34 -4.79 -7.35 -24.13
C ALA A 34 -6.18 -7.65 -24.73
N VAL A 35 -7.04 -8.39 -24.01
CA VAL A 35 -8.40 -8.72 -24.43
C VAL A 35 -9.38 -7.83 -23.68
N PRO A 36 -10.29 -7.11 -24.36
CA PRO A 36 -11.26 -6.26 -23.70
C PRO A 36 -12.11 -7.06 -22.71
N ALA A 37 -12.07 -6.68 -21.44
CA ALA A 37 -12.81 -7.33 -20.38
C ALA A 37 -13.42 -6.31 -19.45
N GLN A 38 -14.64 -6.59 -18.98
CA GLN A 38 -15.31 -5.74 -18.00
C GLN A 38 -14.77 -5.96 -16.59
N VAL A 39 -14.16 -7.12 -16.35
CA VAL A 39 -13.54 -7.50 -15.08
C VAL A 39 -12.08 -7.85 -15.37
N TRP A 40 -11.16 -7.12 -14.73
CA TRP A 40 -9.75 -7.49 -14.70
C TRP A 40 -9.47 -8.16 -13.36
N GLU A 41 -9.01 -9.40 -13.38
CA GLU A 41 -8.67 -10.14 -12.17
C GLU A 41 -7.22 -10.62 -12.27
N VAL A 42 -6.43 -10.31 -11.25
CA VAL A 42 -5.02 -10.69 -11.19
C VAL A 42 -4.67 -11.21 -9.80
N SER A 43 -3.85 -12.26 -9.76
CA SER A 43 -3.31 -12.82 -8.53
C SER A 43 -1.93 -12.24 -8.22
N HIS A 44 -1.65 -11.99 -6.93
CA HIS A 44 -0.36 -11.53 -6.42
C HIS A 44 0.07 -12.28 -5.16
N GLU A 45 1.35 -12.21 -4.83
CA GLU A 45 1.96 -12.92 -3.69
C GLU A 45 2.25 -12.01 -2.48
N LEU A 46 1.83 -10.75 -2.53
CA LEU A 46 1.99 -9.82 -1.43
C LEU A 46 1.23 -10.29 -0.18
N THR A 47 1.85 -10.10 0.98
CA THR A 47 1.23 -10.31 2.31
C THR A 47 0.34 -9.15 2.76
N ARG A 48 0.22 -8.11 1.92
CA ARG A 48 -0.55 -6.88 2.12
C ARG A 48 -1.35 -6.54 0.88
N GLN A 49 -2.35 -5.68 1.02
CA GLN A 49 -3.07 -5.13 -0.13
C GLN A 49 -2.12 -4.20 -0.94
N PRO A 50 -1.90 -4.47 -2.24
CA PRO A 50 -1.13 -3.58 -3.09
C PRO A 50 -1.88 -2.27 -3.35
N ASN A 51 -1.13 -1.24 -3.68
CA ASN A 51 -1.69 -0.11 -4.40
C ASN A 51 -1.92 -0.51 -5.87
N VAL A 52 -3.11 -0.21 -6.37
CA VAL A 52 -3.58 -0.64 -7.69
C VAL A 52 -3.70 0.58 -8.59
N THR A 53 -2.95 0.60 -9.69
CA THR A 53 -3.04 1.67 -10.70
C THR A 53 -3.30 1.07 -12.06
N SER A 54 -4.30 1.58 -12.78
CA SER A 54 -4.66 1.09 -14.11
C SER A 54 -4.30 2.12 -15.18
N TYR A 55 -3.86 1.66 -16.34
CA TYR A 55 -3.45 2.48 -17.48
C TYR A 55 -4.04 1.97 -18.79
N THR A 56 -4.29 2.86 -19.74
CA THR A 56 -4.55 2.48 -21.14
C THR A 56 -3.25 2.01 -21.80
N HIS A 57 -3.35 1.40 -22.99
CA HIS A 57 -2.16 1.12 -23.81
C HIS A 57 -1.41 2.38 -24.26
N GLY A 58 -2.07 3.55 -24.23
CA GLY A 58 -1.46 4.86 -24.49
C GLY A 58 -0.69 5.43 -23.30
N GLY A 59 -0.78 4.80 -22.12
CA GLY A 59 -0.12 5.26 -20.89
C GLY A 59 -0.96 6.21 -20.02
N ASP A 60 -2.19 6.52 -20.44
CA ASP A 60 -3.11 7.34 -19.65
C ASP A 60 -3.63 6.55 -18.44
N ARG A 61 -3.63 7.17 -17.26
CA ARG A 61 -4.21 6.55 -16.07
C ARG A 61 -5.74 6.50 -16.19
N ILE A 62 -6.30 5.34 -15.91
CA ILE A 62 -7.75 5.08 -15.89
C ILE A 62 -8.16 4.57 -14.52
N GLU A 63 -9.41 4.84 -14.15
CA GLU A 63 -9.95 4.46 -12.84
C GLU A 63 -11.18 3.56 -13.03
N GLY A 64 -11.15 2.42 -12.35
CA GLY A 64 -12.23 1.46 -12.28
C GLY A 64 -12.47 1.07 -10.83
N ASP A 65 -13.54 0.33 -10.57
CA ASP A 65 -13.90 -0.07 -9.21
C ASP A 65 -13.00 -1.21 -8.75
N VAL A 66 -12.04 -0.89 -7.88
CA VAL A 66 -11.09 -1.86 -7.33
C VAL A 66 -11.70 -2.57 -6.12
N THR A 67 -11.64 -3.90 -6.13
CA THR A 67 -12.08 -4.78 -5.05
C THR A 67 -11.02 -5.84 -4.78
N PHE A 68 -11.00 -6.36 -3.56
CA PHE A 68 -10.07 -7.43 -3.14
C PHE A 68 -10.88 -8.65 -2.68
N PRO A 69 -11.35 -9.52 -3.60
CA PRO A 69 -12.14 -10.70 -3.24
C PRO A 69 -11.41 -11.63 -2.26
N THR A 70 -10.08 -11.71 -2.36
CA THR A 70 -9.21 -12.41 -1.42
C THR A 70 -7.95 -11.58 -1.16
N PRO A 71 -7.16 -11.88 -0.12
CA PRO A 71 -5.90 -11.16 0.15
C PRO A 71 -4.85 -11.26 -0.96
N ALA A 72 -5.00 -12.21 -1.90
CA ALA A 72 -4.07 -12.45 -3.00
C ALA A 72 -4.66 -12.10 -4.37
N ILE A 73 -5.88 -11.59 -4.44
CA ILE A 73 -6.56 -11.27 -5.70
C ILE A 73 -6.98 -9.80 -5.70
N VAL A 74 -6.57 -9.10 -6.75
CA VAL A 74 -7.08 -7.78 -7.12
C VAL A 74 -8.08 -7.96 -8.25
N ARG A 75 -9.26 -7.35 -8.10
CA ARG A 75 -10.30 -7.33 -9.12
C ARG A 75 -10.73 -5.90 -9.42
N VAL A 76 -10.65 -5.48 -10.67
CA VAL A 76 -11.11 -4.18 -11.15
C VAL A 76 -12.33 -4.36 -12.03
N PHE A 77 -13.42 -3.68 -11.72
CA PHE A 77 -14.63 -3.63 -12.54
C PHE A 77 -14.68 -2.34 -13.36
N TRP A 78 -15.08 -2.46 -14.61
CA TRP A 78 -15.20 -1.36 -15.56
C TRP A 78 -16.64 -1.17 -16.01
N HIS A 79 -17.04 0.06 -16.32
CA HIS A 79 -18.39 0.34 -16.83
C HIS A 79 -18.63 -0.22 -18.25
N MET A 80 -17.56 -0.48 -19.00
CA MET A 80 -17.54 -1.11 -20.32
C MET A 80 -16.29 -2.01 -20.44
N PRO A 81 -16.23 -2.96 -21.40
CA PRO A 81 -15.03 -3.76 -21.60
C PRO A 81 -13.81 -2.90 -21.92
N MET A 82 -12.74 -3.04 -21.13
CA MET A 82 -11.50 -2.27 -21.27
C MET A 82 -10.31 -3.19 -21.52
N THR A 83 -9.32 -2.68 -22.25
CA THR A 83 -7.95 -3.23 -22.33
C THR A 83 -6.97 -2.26 -21.67
N GLY A 84 -5.81 -2.76 -21.27
CA GLY A 84 -4.77 -1.90 -20.74
C GLY A 84 -3.76 -2.63 -19.87
N LEU A 85 -3.18 -1.88 -18.93
CA LEU A 85 -2.17 -2.34 -18.00
C LEU A 85 -2.62 -2.09 -16.57
N LEU A 86 -2.55 -3.12 -15.74
CA LEU A 86 -2.78 -3.04 -14.31
C LEU A 86 -1.43 -3.14 -13.59
N ARG A 87 -1.07 -2.13 -12.82
CA ARG A 87 0.17 -2.05 -12.04
C ARG A 87 -0.14 -2.19 -10.55
N LEU A 88 0.55 -3.12 -9.90
CA LEU A 88 0.52 -3.34 -8.46
C LEU A 88 1.83 -2.89 -7.84
N THR A 89 1.78 -2.12 -6.76
CA THR A 89 2.95 -1.63 -5.99
C THR A 89 2.80 -1.82 -4.48
#